data_AF-K1SMG9-F1
#
_entry.id   AF-K1SMG9-F1
#
_cell.length_a   1.000
_cell.length_b   1.000
_cell.length_c   1.000
_cell.angle_alpha   90.00
_cell.angle_beta   90.00
_cell.angle_gamma   90.00
#
_symmetry.space_group_name_H-M   'P 1'
#
loop_
_entity.id
_entity.type
_entity.pdbx_description
1 polymer ?
#
loop_
_entity_poly.entity_id
_entity_poly.type
_entity_poly.pdbx_seq_one_letter_code
_entity_poly.pdbx_strand_id
1 'polypeptide(L)'
;SNGETVQMGSMANFKIMGVNAETKNPLDAMALAEWLTNKDNQKTRFEVRSYAPTNVELASDSATMNSNIAVGALAQQAKYSTVQTSIGQVQNYWTPAEAFGQEIIAGTCTKSNLQDKLNAYVEAVLATLS
;
A
#
# COMPACT_ATOMS: atom_id res chain seq x y z
N SER A 1 -7.53 23.10 0.50
CA SER A 1 -8.89 22.77 0.97
C SER A 1 -9.60 24.06 1.31
N ASN A 2 -10.87 24.19 0.95
CA ASN A 2 -11.68 25.39 1.20
C ASN A 2 -12.25 25.43 2.63
N GLY A 3 -11.55 24.85 3.62
CA GLY A 3 -12.04 24.70 5.00
C GLY A 3 -13.00 23.52 5.24
N GLU A 4 -13.25 22.69 4.23
CA GLU A 4 -14.13 21.53 4.35
C GLU A 4 -13.46 20.37 5.08
N THR A 5 -14.25 19.65 5.89
CA THR A 5 -13.83 18.37 6.49
C THR A 5 -13.93 17.29 5.42
N VAL A 6 -12.78 16.75 5.02
CA VAL A 6 -12.67 15.65 4.07
C VAL A 6 -11.97 14.46 4.72
N GLN A 7 -12.31 13.25 4.28
CA GLN A 7 -11.58 12.06 4.72
C GLN A 7 -10.16 12.07 4.17
N MET A 8 -9.19 11.72 5.01
CA MET A 8 -7.81 11.57 4.55
C MET A 8 -7.71 10.34 3.65
N GLY A 9 -7.15 10.53 2.45
CA GLY A 9 -6.80 9.42 1.57
C GLY A 9 -5.64 8.62 2.15
N SER A 10 -5.67 7.30 1.99
CA SER A 10 -4.54 6.42 2.30
C SER A 10 -4.08 5.70 1.05
N MET A 11 -2.91 5.09 1.09
CA MET A 11 -2.45 4.21 0.03
C MET A 11 -2.84 2.77 0.34
N ALA A 12 -3.55 2.12 -0.59
CA ALA A 12 -3.92 0.71 -0.50
C ALA A 12 -2.81 -0.16 -1.08
N ASN A 13 -2.43 -1.21 -0.34
CA ASN A 13 -1.42 -2.17 -0.75
C ASN A 13 -1.83 -3.61 -0.46
N PHE A 14 -1.17 -4.54 -1.13
CA PHE A 14 -1.39 -5.97 -0.96
C PHE A 14 -0.07 -6.74 -0.98
N LYS A 15 -0.09 -7.97 -0.48
CA LYS A 15 1.06 -8.87 -0.49
C LYS A 15 0.94 -9.82 -1.68
N ILE A 16 2.02 -9.98 -2.42
CA ILE A 16 2.10 -10.81 -3.62
C ILE A 16 3.11 -11.93 -3.37
N MET A 17 2.81 -13.12 -3.88
CA MET A 17 3.78 -14.20 -4.03
C MET A 17 4.22 -14.25 -5.48
N GLY A 18 5.47 -13.87 -5.75
CA GLY A 18 6.07 -13.95 -7.08
C GLY A 18 6.87 -15.24 -7.24
N VAL A 19 6.75 -15.89 -8.41
CA VAL A 19 7.61 -17.03 -8.78
C VAL A 19 8.78 -16.50 -9.60
N ASN A 20 10.01 -16.82 -9.18
CA ASN A 20 11.19 -16.46 -9.95
C ASN A 20 11.16 -17.18 -11.32
N ALA A 21 11.22 -16.42 -12.41
CA ALA A 21 11.21 -16.94 -13.77
C ALA A 21 12.39 -17.87 -14.09
N GLU A 22 13.50 -17.76 -13.36
CA GLU A 22 14.71 -18.58 -13.55
C GLU A 22 14.75 -19.82 -12.65
N THR A 23 13.66 -20.12 -11.92
CA THR A 23 13.62 -21.30 -11.04
C THR A 23 13.83 -22.60 -11.82
N LYS A 24 14.56 -23.54 -11.22
CA LYS A 24 14.75 -24.89 -11.77
C LYS A 24 13.51 -25.77 -11.62
N ASN A 25 12.55 -25.37 -10.78
CA ASN A 25 11.33 -26.12 -10.48
C ASN A 25 10.08 -25.23 -10.64
N PRO A 26 9.70 -24.82 -11.86
CA PRO A 26 8.64 -23.84 -12.08
C PRO A 26 7.27 -24.34 -11.66
N LEU A 27 6.94 -25.61 -11.93
CA LEU A 27 5.63 -26.18 -11.58
C LEU A 27 5.44 -26.26 -10.06
N ASP A 28 6.44 -26.77 -9.33
CA ASP A 28 6.38 -26.87 -7.88
C ASP A 28 6.31 -25.48 -7.22
N ALA A 29 7.09 -24.52 -7.74
CA ALA A 29 7.06 -23.15 -7.24
C ALA A 29 5.71 -22.47 -7.47
N MET A 30 5.08 -22.68 -8.63
CA MET A 30 3.74 -22.20 -8.93
C MET A 30 2.69 -22.86 -8.02
N ALA A 31 2.74 -24.18 -7.86
CA ALA A 31 1.82 -24.92 -6.98
C ALA A 31 1.94 -24.45 -5.52
N LEU A 32 3.16 -24.19 -5.05
CA LEU A 32 3.39 -23.64 -3.71
C LEU A 32 2.84 -22.21 -3.58
N ALA A 33 3.07 -21.35 -4.57
CA ALA A 33 2.56 -19.98 -4.56
C ALA A 33 1.02 -19.96 -4.54
N GLU A 34 0.37 -20.80 -5.36
CA GLU A 34 -1.08 -21.00 -5.37
C GLU A 34 -1.58 -21.48 -4.00
N TRP A 35 -0.96 -22.52 -3.44
CA TRP A 35 -1.32 -23.02 -2.12
C TRP A 35 -1.20 -21.93 -1.06
N LEU A 36 -0.06 -21.24 -0.95
CA LEU A 36 0.17 -20.17 0.04
C LEU A 36 -0.80 -18.99 -0.07
N THR A 37 -1.40 -18.77 -1.25
CA THR A 37 -2.31 -17.67 -1.54
C THR A 37 -3.78 -18.09 -1.59
N ASN A 38 -4.09 -19.37 -1.37
CA ASN A 38 -5.46 -19.86 -1.34
C ASN A 38 -6.27 -19.27 -0.16
N LYS A 39 -7.60 -19.48 -0.19
CA LYS A 39 -8.51 -18.96 0.83
C LYS A 39 -8.14 -19.43 2.25
N ASP A 40 -7.91 -20.72 2.45
CA ASP A 40 -7.69 -21.29 3.78
C ASP A 40 -6.36 -20.83 4.41
N ASN A 41 -5.32 -20.68 3.60
CA ASN A 41 -4.04 -20.15 4.04
C ASN A 41 -4.11 -18.63 4.28
N GLN A 42 -4.90 -17.89 3.50
CA GLN A 42 -5.18 -16.49 3.82
C GLN A 42 -5.95 -16.33 5.13
N LYS A 43 -6.94 -17.19 5.39
CA LYS A 43 -7.67 -17.24 6.68
C LYS A 43 -6.73 -17.54 7.84
N THR A 44 -5.92 -18.59 7.72
CA THR A 44 -4.92 -18.97 8.74
C THR A 44 -3.96 -17.81 9.02
N ARG A 45 -3.50 -17.11 7.97
CA ARG A 45 -2.62 -15.94 8.10
C ARG A 45 -3.31 -14.77 8.79
N PHE A 46 -4.60 -14.55 8.55
CA PHE A 46 -5.38 -13.55 9.27
C PHE A 46 -5.48 -13.92 10.76
N GLU A 47 -5.83 -15.16 11.10
CA GLU A 47 -6.01 -15.61 12.48
C GLU A 47 -4.71 -15.55 13.29
N VAL A 48 -3.59 -15.96 12.69
CA VAL A 48 -2.30 -16.06 13.40
C VAL A 48 -1.50 -14.77 13.35
N ARG A 49 -1.65 -13.95 12.30
CA ARG A 49 -0.80 -12.76 12.06
C ARG A 49 -1.57 -11.46 11.86
N SER A 50 -2.91 -11.49 11.91
CA SER A 50 -3.77 -10.32 11.71
C SER A 50 -3.57 -9.62 10.35
N TYR A 51 -3.13 -10.36 9.33
CA TYR A 51 -3.01 -9.81 7.98
C TYR A 51 -4.37 -9.86 7.30
N ALA A 52 -4.87 -8.69 6.89
CA ALA A 52 -6.12 -8.59 6.14
C ALA A 52 -6.04 -9.48 4.88
N PRO A 53 -7.02 -10.38 4.65
CA PRO A 53 -7.09 -11.19 3.46
C PRO A 53 -7.48 -10.35 2.24
N THR A 54 -7.06 -10.78 1.05
CA THR A 54 -7.47 -10.20 -0.23
C THR A 54 -8.42 -11.12 -1.01
N ASN A 55 -8.63 -12.36 -0.54
CA ASN A 55 -9.69 -13.23 -1.04
C ASN A 55 -11.06 -12.55 -0.83
N VAL A 56 -11.84 -12.46 -1.91
CA VAL A 56 -13.10 -11.68 -1.94
C VAL A 56 -14.16 -12.19 -0.96
N GLU A 57 -14.22 -13.51 -0.72
CA GLU A 57 -15.19 -14.09 0.20
C GLU A 57 -14.83 -13.75 1.65
N LEU A 58 -13.55 -13.90 2.03
CA LEU A 58 -13.07 -13.54 3.36
C LEU A 58 -13.16 -12.04 3.62
N ALA A 59 -12.80 -11.21 2.62
CA ALA A 59 -12.87 -9.76 2.74
C ALA A 59 -14.33 -9.25 2.85
N SER A 60 -15.30 -10.00 2.32
CA SER A 60 -16.73 -9.68 2.44
C SER A 60 -17.34 -10.15 3.77
N ASP A 61 -16.68 -11.05 4.50
CA ASP A 61 -17.10 -11.48 5.84
C ASP A 61 -16.76 -10.42 6.89
N SER A 62 -17.66 -9.45 7.01
CA SER A 62 -17.53 -8.33 7.94
C SER A 62 -17.44 -8.78 9.40
N ALA A 63 -18.07 -9.90 9.78
CA ALA A 63 -18.00 -10.39 11.14
C ALA A 63 -16.59 -10.89 11.47
N THR A 64 -16.01 -11.69 10.58
CA THR A 64 -14.63 -12.18 10.73
C THR A 64 -13.62 -11.02 10.65
N MET A 65 -13.77 -10.08 9.71
CA MET A 65 -12.85 -8.93 9.61
C MET A 65 -12.91 -8.01 10.82
N ASN A 66 -14.10 -7.80 11.39
CA ASN A 66 -14.29 -6.97 12.58
C ASN A 66 -13.90 -7.67 13.89
N SER A 67 -13.62 -8.98 13.87
CA SER A 67 -13.06 -9.68 15.05
C SER A 67 -11.69 -9.12 15.44
N ASN A 68 -10.97 -8.51 14.49
CA ASN A 68 -9.79 -7.71 14.75
C ASN A 68 -10.09 -6.23 14.49
N ILE A 69 -10.06 -5.41 15.55
CA ILE A 69 -10.40 -3.98 15.48
C ILE A 69 -9.52 -3.20 14.48
N ALA A 70 -8.23 -3.54 14.36
CA ALA A 70 -7.34 -2.88 13.42
C ALA A 70 -7.69 -3.22 11.97
N VAL A 71 -8.03 -4.49 11.68
CA VAL A 71 -8.45 -4.91 10.34
C VAL A 71 -9.81 -4.34 9.98
N GLY A 72 -10.76 -4.30 10.91
CA GLY A 72 -12.04 -3.61 10.72
C GLY A 72 -11.87 -2.12 10.40
N ALA A 73 -11.01 -1.42 11.13
CA ALA A 73 -10.69 -0.01 10.87
C ALA A 73 -10.01 0.19 9.50
N LEU A 74 -9.05 -0.68 9.14
CA LEU A 74 -8.41 -0.66 7.83
C LEU A 74 -9.42 -0.90 6.69
N ALA A 75 -10.35 -1.84 6.85
CA ALA A 75 -11.39 -2.11 5.86
C ALA A 75 -12.34 -0.92 5.65
N GLN A 76 -12.67 -0.19 6.72
CA GLN A 76 -13.46 1.04 6.61
C GLN A 76 -12.67 2.14 5.87
N GLN A 77 -11.39 2.30 6.20
CA GLN A 77 -10.53 3.33 5.61
C GLN A 77 -10.11 3.02 4.17
N ALA A 78 -10.04 1.74 3.79
CA ALA A 78 -9.70 1.30 2.44
C ALA A 78 -10.67 1.86 1.38
N LYS A 79 -11.91 2.19 1.75
CA LYS A 79 -12.90 2.84 0.86
C LYS A 79 -12.46 4.22 0.37
N TYR A 80 -11.58 4.88 1.11
CA TYR A 80 -11.01 6.20 0.78
C TYR A 80 -9.56 6.10 0.28
N SER A 81 -9.07 4.88 0.07
CA SER A 81 -7.69 4.65 -0.31
C SER A 81 -7.49 4.67 -1.83
N THR A 82 -6.30 5.06 -2.27
CA THR A 82 -5.83 4.92 -3.65
C THR A 82 -4.85 3.75 -3.71
N VAL A 83 -5.09 2.82 -4.63
CA VAL A 83 -4.19 1.66 -4.83
C VAL A 83 -2.81 2.15 -5.28
N GLN A 84 -1.75 1.62 -4.67
CA GLN A 84 -0.39 1.89 -5.10
C GLN A 84 -0.19 1.44 -6.56
N THR A 85 0.40 2.28 -7.40
CA THR A 85 0.74 1.90 -8.78
C THR A 85 1.83 0.83 -8.83
N SER A 86 1.71 -0.12 -9.75
CA SER A 86 2.63 -1.26 -9.91
C SER A 86 3.68 -1.05 -11.01
N ILE A 87 3.77 0.15 -11.59
CA ILE A 87 4.80 0.46 -12.60
C ILE A 87 6.18 0.50 -11.93
N GLY A 88 7.24 0.13 -12.64
CA GLY A 88 8.60 0.11 -12.07
C GLY A 88 9.03 1.47 -11.50
N GLN A 89 8.53 2.55 -12.09
CA GLN A 89 8.81 3.92 -11.71
C GLN A 89 8.19 4.34 -10.38
N VAL A 90 7.33 3.51 -9.77
CA VAL A 90 6.81 3.76 -8.41
C VAL A 90 7.93 3.86 -7.37
N GLN A 91 9.09 3.23 -7.62
CA GLN A 91 10.24 3.31 -6.71
C GLN A 91 10.81 4.73 -6.61
N ASN A 92 10.58 5.58 -7.62
CA ASN A 92 11.04 6.95 -7.67
C ASN A 92 10.27 7.86 -6.70
N TYR A 93 9.12 7.40 -6.18
CA TYR A 93 8.28 8.16 -5.25
C TYR A 93 8.88 8.25 -3.84
N TRP A 94 9.45 7.15 -3.32
CA TRP A 94 9.69 6.98 -1.88
C TRP A 94 10.73 7.94 -1.32
N THR A 95 11.91 8.03 -1.94
CA THR A 95 13.00 8.88 -1.44
C THR A 95 12.61 10.37 -1.48
N PRO A 96 12.04 10.91 -2.57
CA PRO A 96 11.57 12.29 -2.59
C PRO A 96 10.43 12.57 -1.59
N ALA A 97 9.50 11.62 -1.41
CA ALA A 97 8.40 11.77 -0.45
C ALA A 97 8.90 11.81 0.99
N GLU A 98 9.88 10.98 1.34
CA GLU A 98 10.55 11.01 2.65
C GLU A 98 11.24 12.36 2.89
N ALA A 99 12.02 12.84 1.93
CA ALA A 99 12.71 14.12 2.04
C ALA A 99 11.73 15.29 2.25
N PHE A 100 10.64 15.33 1.47
CA PHE A 100 9.60 16.34 1.65
C PHE A 100 8.91 16.23 3.03
N GLY A 101 8.65 15.01 3.50
CA GLY A 101 8.13 14.77 4.85
C GLY A 101 9.06 15.29 5.95
N GLN A 102 10.37 15.10 5.80
CA GLN A 102 11.35 15.63 6.76
C GLN A 102 11.37 17.17 6.78
N GLU A 103 11.17 17.84 5.65
CA GLU A 103 11.04 19.30 5.64
C GLU A 103 9.80 19.82 6.36
N ILE A 104 8.69 19.06 6.30
CA ILE A 104 7.47 19.37 7.07
C ILE A 104 7.74 19.20 8.57
N ILE A 105 8.36 18.09 8.96
CA ILE A 105 8.68 17.80 10.37
C ILE A 105 9.67 18.84 10.93
N ALA A 106 10.66 19.24 10.15
CA ALA A 106 11.64 20.27 10.52
C ALA A 106 11.06 21.69 10.54
N GLY A 107 9.83 21.90 10.04
CA GLY A 107 9.20 23.21 9.94
C GLY A 107 9.80 24.12 8.85
N THR A 108 10.63 23.58 7.96
CA THR A 108 11.23 24.33 6.84
C THR A 108 10.29 24.45 5.64
N CYS A 109 9.27 23.57 5.56
CA CYS A 109 8.13 23.72 4.66
C CYS A 109 7.09 24.66 5.30
N THR A 110 6.98 25.87 4.78
CA THR A 110 6.06 26.91 5.25
C THR A 110 5.00 27.21 4.20
N LYS A 111 3.95 27.94 4.57
CA LYS A 111 2.92 28.36 3.60
C LYS A 111 3.48 29.19 2.44
N SER A 112 4.55 29.96 2.67
CA SER A 112 5.12 30.84 1.64
C SER A 112 5.99 30.11 0.62
N ASN A 113 6.56 28.96 0.97
CA ASN A 113 7.42 28.17 0.08
C ASN A 113 6.83 26.81 -0.32
N LEU A 114 5.62 26.48 0.14
CA LEU A 114 4.98 25.19 -0.08
C LEU A 114 4.93 24.80 -1.57
N GLN A 115 4.57 25.74 -2.45
CA GLN A 115 4.49 25.45 -3.87
C GLN A 115 5.85 25.09 -4.46
N ASP A 116 6.91 25.80 -4.09
CA ASP A 116 8.27 25.53 -4.58
C ASP A 116 8.78 24.17 -4.09
N LYS A 117 8.49 23.82 -2.83
CA LYS A 117 8.82 22.52 -2.25
C LYS A 117 8.06 21.37 -2.92
N LEU A 118 6.77 21.58 -3.23
CA LEU A 118 5.97 20.62 -3.98
C LEU A 118 6.46 20.45 -5.42
N ASN A 119 6.87 21.54 -6.09
CA ASN A 119 7.44 21.47 -7.42
C ASN A 119 8.75 20.67 -7.43
N ALA A 120 9.67 20.98 -6.50
CA ALA A 120 10.93 20.25 -6.35
C ALA A 120 10.70 18.75 -6.04
N TYR A 121 9.69 18.44 -5.22
CA TYR A 121 9.28 17.07 -4.96
C TYR A 121 8.80 16.36 -6.23
N VAL A 122 7.90 16.97 -7.00
CA VAL A 122 7.41 16.41 -8.26
C VAL A 122 8.55 16.22 -9.27
N GLU A 123 9.42 17.23 -9.42
CA GLU A 123 10.60 17.14 -10.29
C GLU A 123 11.50 15.96 -9.89
N ALA A 124 11.77 15.79 -8.59
CA ALA A 124 12.58 14.68 -8.09
C ALA A 124 11.96 13.30 -8.36
N VAL A 125 10.63 13.17 -8.24
CA VAL A 125 9.92 11.91 -8.57
C VAL A 125 10.00 11.60 -10.07
N LEU A 126 9.99 12.62 -10.92
CA LEU A 126 9.97 12.47 -12.37
C LEU A 126 11.37 12.45 -13.02
N ALA A 127 12.42 12.92 -12.32
CA ALA A 127 13.78 13.05 -12.87
C ALA A 127 14.40 11.72 -13.34
N THR A 128 13.96 10.60 -12.78
CA THR A 128 14.42 9.25 -13.11
C THR A 128 13.58 8.57 -14.20
N LEU A 129 12.70 9.33 -14.87
CA LEU A 129 11.96 8.91 -16.07
C LEU A 129 12.76 9.27 -17.33
N SER A 130 13.95 8.70 -17.50
CA SER A 130 14.75 8.80 -18.73
C SER A 130 14.50 7.63 -19.65
#